data_AF-A0A7L0WM18-F1
#
_entry.id   AF-A0A7L0WM18-F1
#
_cell.length_a   1.000
_cell.length_b   1.000
_cell.length_c   1.000
_cell.angle_alpha   90.00
_cell.angle_beta   90.00
_cell.angle_gamma   90.00
#
_symmetry.space_group_name_H-M   'P 1'
#
loop_
_entity.id
_entity.type
_entity.pdbx_description
1 polymer ?
#
loop_
_entity_poly.entity_id
_entity_poly.type
_entity_poly.pdbx_seq_one_letter_code
_entity_poly.pdbx_strand_id
1 'polypeptide(L)'
;QAVDALKQLYLEFPRLYNSSIVCSFMPDVVYKMRQADRNVVTALTHRPWHLSHFGDGTPRFSSFWKHHLYMMMDVILDWSLHSFLWRLCGVSAFLIQKNFVSQDYVRHWSSKGIQVVAWTVNTFAEKKYYETVLEASYITDSLVEDCDPHY
;
A
#
# COMPACT_ATOMS: atom_id res chain seq x y z
N GLN A 1 -14.23 -5.44 -14.84
CA GLN A 1 -15.34 -5.29 -13.86
C GLN A 1 -15.04 -4.27 -12.77
N ALA A 2 -14.07 -4.48 -11.86
CA ALA A 2 -13.79 -3.51 -10.78
C ALA A 2 -13.35 -2.12 -11.31
N VAL A 3 -12.41 -2.10 -12.25
CA VAL A 3 -11.92 -0.84 -12.87
C VAL A 3 -13.03 -0.12 -13.62
N ASP A 4 -13.89 -0.84 -14.33
CA ASP A 4 -14.99 -0.24 -15.09
C ASP A 4 -16.01 0.40 -14.14
N ALA A 5 -16.34 -0.27 -13.04
CA ALA A 5 -17.23 0.26 -12.01
C ALA A 5 -16.63 1.52 -11.35
N LEU A 6 -15.35 1.48 -10.98
CA LEU A 6 -14.65 2.65 -10.44
C LEU A 6 -14.64 3.80 -11.44
N LYS A 7 -14.34 3.54 -12.72
CA LYS A 7 -14.38 4.56 -13.76
C LYS A 7 -15.75 5.21 -13.87
N GLN A 8 -16.83 4.43 -13.87
CA GLN A 8 -18.18 4.99 -13.89
C GLN A 8 -18.46 5.85 -12.65
N LEU A 9 -18.02 5.42 -11.47
CA LEU A 9 -18.17 6.19 -10.24
C LEU A 9 -17.45 7.55 -10.31
N TYR A 10 -16.23 7.61 -10.85
CA TYR A 10 -15.50 8.87 -11.01
C TYR A 10 -16.16 9.80 -12.05
N LEU A 11 -16.73 9.24 -13.12
CA LEU A 11 -17.49 10.00 -14.11
C LEU A 11 -18.80 10.56 -13.53
N GLU A 12 -19.49 9.79 -12.70
CA GLU A 12 -20.72 10.20 -12.01
C GLU A 12 -20.44 11.23 -10.91
N PHE A 13 -19.32 11.10 -10.21
CA PHE A 13 -18.91 12.00 -9.12
C PHE A 13 -17.52 12.61 -9.34
N PRO A 14 -17.38 13.62 -10.23
CA PRO A 14 -16.07 14.21 -10.56
C PRO A 14 -15.30 14.84 -9.39
N ARG A 15 -15.95 15.10 -8.24
CA ARG A 15 -15.25 15.56 -7.03
C ARG A 15 -14.21 14.55 -6.54
N LEU A 16 -14.42 13.26 -6.82
CA LEU A 16 -13.53 12.17 -6.43
C LEU A 16 -12.11 12.32 -7.01
N TYR A 17 -11.95 12.92 -8.20
CA TYR A 17 -10.62 13.17 -8.77
C TYR A 17 -9.71 14.00 -7.84
N ASN A 18 -10.29 14.84 -6.99
CA ASN A 18 -9.54 15.70 -6.06
C ASN A 18 -9.62 15.25 -4.59
N SER A 19 -10.46 14.27 -4.27
CA SER A 19 -10.75 13.89 -2.87
C SER A 19 -10.62 12.40 -2.59
N SER A 20 -10.18 11.59 -3.56
CA SER A 20 -10.01 10.15 -3.36
C SER A 20 -8.79 9.60 -4.09
N ILE A 21 -8.40 8.41 -3.67
CA ILE A 21 -7.29 7.64 -4.22
C ILE A 21 -7.71 6.19 -4.38
N VAL A 22 -7.32 5.56 -5.49
CA VAL A 22 -7.53 4.12 -5.70
C VAL A 22 -6.25 3.38 -5.34
N CYS A 23 -6.30 2.52 -4.32
CA CYS A 23 -5.18 1.69 -3.89
C CYS A 23 -5.52 0.21 -3.93
N SER A 24 -4.52 -0.65 -4.14
CA SER A 24 -4.70 -2.11 -4.15
C SER A 24 -3.40 -2.85 -3.84
N PHE A 25 -3.51 -4.03 -3.23
CA PHE A 25 -2.42 -5.01 -3.13
C PHE A 25 -2.05 -5.63 -4.48
N MET A 26 -2.96 -5.56 -5.46
CA MET A 26 -2.77 -6.14 -6.78
C MET A 26 -2.30 -5.06 -7.77
N PRO A 27 -1.05 -5.12 -8.27
CA PRO A 27 -0.54 -4.12 -9.21
C PRO A 27 -1.33 -4.06 -10.52
N ASP A 28 -1.97 -5.16 -10.93
CA ASP A 28 -2.76 -5.22 -12.15
C ASP A 28 -4.00 -4.31 -12.09
N VAL A 29 -4.66 -4.21 -10.92
CA VAL A 29 -5.80 -3.32 -10.69
C VAL A 29 -5.36 -1.88 -10.81
N VAL A 30 -4.23 -1.52 -10.19
CA VAL A 30 -3.66 -0.17 -10.23
C VAL A 30 -3.29 0.22 -11.66
N TYR A 31 -2.61 -0.68 -12.38
CA TYR A 31 -2.22 -0.47 -13.78
C TYR A 31 -3.44 -0.29 -14.69
N LYS A 32 -4.43 -1.18 -14.58
CA LYS A 32 -5.67 -1.10 -15.38
C LYS A 32 -6.46 0.17 -15.05
N MET A 33 -6.51 0.58 -13.78
CA MET A 33 -7.17 1.83 -13.38
C MET A 33 -6.49 3.03 -14.05
N ARG A 34 -5.15 3.10 -13.99
CA ARG A 34 -4.36 4.16 -14.62
C ARG A 34 -4.52 4.19 -16.14
N GLN A 35 -4.64 3.03 -16.77
CA GLN A 35 -4.90 2.91 -18.20
C GLN A 35 -6.31 3.40 -18.56
N ALA A 36 -7.30 3.08 -17.72
CA ALA A 36 -8.70 3.44 -17.95
C ALA A 36 -8.97 4.94 -17.74
N ASP A 37 -8.28 5.56 -16.79
CA ASP A 37 -8.35 6.99 -16.48
C ASP A 37 -7.04 7.51 -15.83
N ARG A 38 -6.37 8.45 -16.50
CA ARG A 38 -5.10 9.02 -16.03
C ARG A 38 -5.26 10.14 -14.99
N ASN A 39 -6.48 10.66 -14.80
CA ASN A 39 -6.73 11.70 -13.81
C ASN A 39 -6.94 11.12 -12.41
N VAL A 40 -7.18 9.81 -12.31
CA VAL A 40 -7.32 9.12 -11.02
C VAL A 40 -5.95 8.97 -10.37
N VAL A 41 -5.85 9.45 -9.13
CA VAL A 41 -4.70 9.21 -8.26
C VAL A 41 -4.71 7.75 -7.83
N THR A 42 -3.57 7.07 -8.00
CA THR A 42 -3.45 5.65 -7.67
C THR A 42 -2.29 5.40 -6.71
N ALA A 43 -2.42 4.32 -5.93
CA ALA A 43 -1.38 3.87 -5.02
C ALA A 43 -1.25 2.35 -5.00
N LEU A 44 -0.04 1.88 -4.68
CA LEU A 44 0.22 0.46 -4.45
C LEU A 44 0.19 0.19 -2.95
N THR A 45 -0.63 -0.76 -2.54
CA THR A 45 -0.65 -1.27 -1.17
C THR A 45 0.30 -2.44 -1.06
N HIS A 46 1.17 -2.44 -0.07
CA HIS A 46 2.18 -3.47 0.10
C HIS A 46 2.36 -3.89 1.56
N ARG A 47 2.53 -5.19 1.76
CA ARG A 47 2.96 -5.80 3.00
C ARG A 47 3.99 -6.87 2.64
N PRO A 48 5.23 -6.79 3.14
CA PRO A 48 6.18 -7.88 2.97
C PRO A 48 5.57 -9.22 3.45
N TRP A 49 5.87 -10.29 2.73
CA TRP A 49 5.36 -11.64 3.01
C TRP A 49 3.83 -11.81 2.88
N HIS A 50 3.12 -10.89 2.23
CA HIS A 50 1.66 -10.95 2.11
C HIS A 50 1.13 -12.24 1.49
N LEU A 51 1.85 -12.81 0.51
CA LEU A 51 1.42 -14.00 -0.23
C LEU A 51 1.70 -15.31 0.53
N SER A 52 2.75 -15.36 1.34
CA SER A 52 3.16 -16.54 2.10
C SER A 52 2.67 -16.55 3.55
N HIS A 53 2.43 -15.39 4.15
CA HIS A 53 2.08 -15.23 5.57
C HIS A 53 0.83 -14.37 5.78
N PHE A 54 0.08 -14.69 6.84
CA PHE A 54 -0.98 -13.84 7.40
C PHE A 54 -0.37 -12.63 8.14
N GLY A 55 -1.21 -11.67 8.57
CA GLY A 55 -0.70 -10.45 9.21
C GLY A 55 -0.06 -10.67 10.58
N ASP A 56 -0.43 -11.77 11.25
CA ASP A 56 0.17 -12.25 12.50
C ASP A 56 1.48 -13.03 12.28
N GLY A 57 1.92 -13.20 11.02
CA GLY A 57 3.12 -13.95 10.68
C GLY A 57 2.91 -15.47 10.60
N THR A 58 1.68 -15.98 10.68
CA THR A 58 1.43 -17.41 10.49
C THR A 58 1.54 -17.80 9.01
N PRO A 59 2.16 -18.95 8.67
CA PRO A 59 2.21 -19.44 7.29
C PRO A 59 0.81 -19.69 6.72
N ARG A 60 0.54 -19.18 5.50
CA ARG A 60 -0.73 -19.43 4.79
C ARG A 60 -0.89 -20.85 4.28
N PHE A 61 0.21 -21.58 4.14
CA PHE A 61 0.22 -22.92 3.57
C PHE A 61 0.94 -23.88 4.52
N SER A 62 0.28 -25.00 4.83
CA SER A 62 0.88 -26.09 5.61
C SER A 62 1.88 -26.93 4.80
N SER A 63 1.72 -26.98 3.48
CA SER A 63 2.63 -27.68 2.58
C SER A 63 3.96 -26.93 2.45
N PHE A 64 5.06 -27.59 2.80
CA PHE A 64 6.41 -27.02 2.78
C PHE A 64 6.78 -26.43 1.42
N TRP A 65 6.62 -27.20 0.33
CA TRP A 65 6.95 -26.75 -1.02
C TRP A 65 6.11 -25.55 -1.47
N LYS A 66 4.80 -25.58 -1.18
CA LYS A 66 3.90 -24.48 -1.51
C LYS A 66 4.31 -23.23 -0.75
N HIS A 67 4.58 -23.34 0.56
CA HIS A 67 5.00 -22.21 1.37
C HIS A 67 6.28 -21.54 0.84
N HIS A 68 7.32 -22.33 0.54
CA HIS A 68 8.59 -21.80 0.03
C HIS A 68 8.45 -21.16 -1.36
N LEU A 69 7.60 -21.73 -2.22
CA LEU A 69 7.28 -21.11 -3.51
C LEU A 69 6.68 -19.71 -3.31
N TYR A 70 5.70 -19.57 -2.42
CA TYR A 70 5.07 -18.28 -2.15
C TYR A 70 6.01 -17.30 -1.44
N MET A 71 6.93 -17.77 -0.59
CA MET A 71 7.99 -16.92 -0.03
C MET A 71 8.90 -16.37 -1.12
N MET A 72 9.30 -17.19 -2.10
CA MET A 72 10.06 -16.67 -3.25
C MET A 72 9.25 -15.66 -4.05
N MET A 73 7.95 -15.91 -4.25
CA MET A 73 7.06 -14.95 -4.92
C MET A 73 6.94 -13.62 -4.16
N ASP A 74 6.90 -13.65 -2.83
CA ASP A 74 6.92 -12.42 -2.02
C ASP A 74 8.20 -11.62 -2.23
N VAL A 75 9.37 -12.27 -2.26
CA VAL A 75 10.65 -11.60 -2.54
C VAL A 75 10.67 -11.00 -3.95
N ILE A 76 10.18 -11.73 -4.95
CA ILE A 76 10.09 -11.25 -6.34
C ILE A 76 9.13 -10.05 -6.42
N LEU A 77 7.99 -10.12 -5.75
CA LEU A 77 6.99 -9.05 -5.74
C LEU A 77 7.54 -7.79 -5.06
N ASP A 78 8.15 -7.94 -3.88
CA ASP A 78 8.78 -6.85 -3.15
C ASP A 78 9.86 -6.16 -4.00
N TRP A 79 10.77 -6.95 -4.58
CA TRP A 79 11.79 -6.43 -5.49
C TRP A 79 11.16 -5.71 -6.70
N SER A 80 10.11 -6.28 -7.30
CA SER A 80 9.44 -5.70 -8.47
C SER A 80 8.75 -4.37 -8.14
N LEU A 81 8.11 -4.28 -6.96
CA LEU A 81 7.46 -3.08 -6.44
C LEU A 81 8.44 -1.93 -6.30
N HIS A 82 9.60 -2.19 -5.70
CA HIS A 82 10.63 -1.19 -5.46
C HIS A 82 11.46 -0.86 -6.72
N SER A 83 11.60 -1.80 -7.66
CA SER A 83 12.42 -1.61 -8.86
C SER A 83 11.70 -0.84 -9.96
N PHE A 84 10.53 -1.32 -10.40
CA PHE A 84 9.89 -0.82 -11.62
C PHE A 84 8.37 -0.73 -11.59
N LEU A 85 7.65 -1.53 -10.80
CA LEU A 85 6.17 -1.53 -10.84
C LEU A 85 5.58 -0.18 -10.47
N TRP A 86 6.20 0.58 -9.57
CA TRP A 86 5.76 1.93 -9.26
C TRP A 86 5.73 2.86 -10.48
N ARG A 87 6.72 2.76 -11.38
CA ARG A 87 6.78 3.50 -12.65
C ARG A 87 5.76 2.98 -13.63
N LEU A 88 5.65 1.66 -13.75
CA LEU A 88 4.74 1.01 -14.69
C LEU A 88 3.28 1.31 -14.35
N CYS A 89 2.92 1.23 -13.07
CA CYS A 89 1.58 1.55 -12.56
C CYS A 89 1.33 3.07 -12.47
N GLY A 90 2.38 3.90 -12.54
CA GLY A 90 2.28 5.35 -12.48
C GLY A 90 1.67 5.87 -11.19
N VAL A 91 2.06 5.30 -10.04
CA VAL A 91 1.48 5.62 -8.73
C VAL A 91 1.97 6.94 -8.17
N SER A 92 1.13 7.58 -7.38
CA SER A 92 1.45 8.79 -6.62
C SER A 92 1.79 8.49 -5.16
N ALA A 93 1.39 7.34 -4.64
CA ALA A 93 1.68 6.94 -3.27
C ALA A 93 1.94 5.44 -3.10
N PHE A 94 2.63 5.09 -2.02
CA PHE A 94 2.80 3.74 -1.50
C PHE A 94 2.12 3.61 -0.15
N LEU A 95 1.18 2.68 -0.04
CA LEU A 95 0.57 2.30 1.21
C LEU A 95 1.32 1.09 1.78
N ILE A 96 2.18 1.28 2.76
CA ILE A 96 3.11 0.25 3.25
C ILE A 96 2.79 -0.12 4.70
N GLN A 97 2.97 -1.38 5.07
CA GLN A 97 2.80 -1.79 6.46
C GLN A 97 3.77 -1.04 7.38
N LYS A 98 3.27 -0.52 8.51
CA LYS A 98 3.99 0.37 9.41
C LYS A 98 5.39 -0.12 9.81
N ASN A 99 5.52 -1.42 10.10
CA ASN A 99 6.78 -2.00 10.59
C ASN A 99 7.93 -1.98 9.56
N PHE A 100 7.66 -1.61 8.30
CA PHE A 100 8.63 -1.55 7.22
C PHE A 100 8.93 -0.12 6.75
N VAL A 101 8.54 0.89 7.54
CA VAL A 101 8.82 2.30 7.23
C VAL A 101 9.98 2.82 8.07
N SER A 102 11.00 3.32 7.40
CA SER A 102 12.09 4.09 8.00
C SER A 102 12.14 5.49 7.40
N GLN A 103 12.84 6.42 8.05
CA GLN A 103 12.98 7.79 7.54
C GLN A 103 13.69 7.81 6.18
N ASP A 104 14.68 6.93 5.97
CA ASP A 104 15.36 6.79 4.68
C ASP A 104 14.43 6.24 3.60
N TYR A 105 13.52 5.33 3.95
CA TYR A 105 12.49 4.83 3.04
C TYR A 105 11.56 5.95 2.58
N VAL A 106 11.10 6.80 3.50
CA VAL A 106 10.27 7.97 3.20
C VAL A 106 11.00 8.94 2.28
N ARG A 107 12.26 9.29 2.60
CA ARG A 107 13.09 10.18 1.76
C ARG A 107 13.36 9.60 0.38
N HIS A 108 13.63 8.30 0.29
CA HIS A 108 13.87 7.60 -0.95
C HIS A 108 12.70 7.72 -1.93
N TRP A 109 11.46 7.58 -1.44
CA TRP A 109 10.26 7.71 -2.25
C TRP A 109 9.86 9.15 -2.50
N SER A 110 10.02 10.03 -1.50
CA SER A 110 9.78 11.46 -1.66
C SER A 110 10.67 12.08 -2.75
N SER A 111 11.94 11.67 -2.86
CA SER A 111 12.83 12.10 -3.95
C SER A 111 12.36 11.72 -5.36
N LYS A 112 11.41 10.77 -5.47
CA LYS A 112 10.78 10.31 -6.70
C LYS A 112 9.39 10.90 -6.90
N GLY A 113 8.96 11.82 -6.03
CA GLY A 113 7.62 12.40 -6.04
C GLY A 113 6.53 11.43 -5.57
N ILE A 114 6.89 10.38 -4.80
CA ILE A 114 5.94 9.39 -4.30
C ILE A 114 5.77 9.54 -2.79
N GLN A 115 4.52 9.67 -2.35
CA GLN A 115 4.19 9.77 -0.94
C GLN A 115 4.13 8.39 -0.28
N VAL A 116 4.74 8.25 0.90
CA VAL A 116 4.60 7.03 1.71
C VAL A 116 3.50 7.24 2.74
N VAL A 117 2.57 6.29 2.80
CA VAL A 117 1.47 6.25 3.77
C VAL A 117 1.54 4.93 4.51
N ALA A 118 1.74 4.96 5.83
CA ALA A 118 1.82 3.75 6.64
C ALA A 118 0.43 3.23 7.02
N TRP A 119 0.29 1.92 7.19
CA TRP A 119 -0.92 1.31 7.76
C TRP A 119 -0.58 0.07 8.61
N THR A 120 -1.32 -0.28 9.66
CA THR A 120 -2.30 0.54 10.39
C THR A 120 -1.68 0.98 11.71
N VAL A 121 -1.55 2.29 11.89
CA VAL A 121 -0.85 2.93 13.02
C VAL A 121 -1.88 3.24 14.10
N ASN A 122 -1.85 2.54 15.22
CA ASN A 122 -2.99 2.53 16.16
C ASN A 122 -2.67 3.14 17.52
N THR A 123 -1.41 3.10 17.98
CA THR A 123 -1.08 3.67 19.29
C THR A 123 -0.67 5.15 19.20
N PHE A 124 -0.92 5.92 20.26
CA PHE A 124 -0.50 7.32 20.35
C PHE A 124 1.02 7.49 20.14
N ALA A 125 1.81 6.56 20.70
CA ALA A 125 3.26 6.58 20.53
C ALA A 125 3.67 6.38 19.07
N GLU A 126 3.06 5.43 18.36
CA GLU A 126 3.32 5.22 16.94
C GLU A 126 2.86 6.42 16.10
N LYS A 127 1.65 6.93 16.33
CA LYS A 127 1.11 8.11 15.64
C LYS A 127 2.07 9.30 15.75
N LYS A 128 2.48 9.63 16.98
CA LYS A 128 3.46 10.68 17.25
C LYS A 128 4.80 10.43 16.56
N TYR A 129 5.28 9.18 16.53
CA TYR A 129 6.51 8.83 15.84
C TYR A 129 6.42 9.05 14.31
N TYR A 130 5.29 8.67 13.70
CA TYR A 130 5.05 8.91 12.28
C TYR A 130 4.97 10.41 11.93
N GLU A 131 4.32 11.21 12.77
CA GLU A 131 4.19 12.65 12.55
C GLU A 131 5.49 13.41 12.78
N THR A 132 6.19 13.10 13.88
CA THR A 132 7.30 13.94 14.36
C THR A 132 8.68 13.45 13.95
N VAL A 133 8.85 12.15 13.67
CA VAL A 133 10.15 11.56 13.34
C VAL A 133 10.20 11.13 11.88
N LEU A 134 9.22 10.33 11.43
CA LEU A 134 9.19 9.84 10.05
C LEU A 134 8.65 10.87 9.06
N GLU A 135 7.91 11.88 9.53
CA GLU A 135 7.24 12.89 8.72
C GLU A 135 6.42 12.27 7.58
N ALA A 136 5.71 11.17 7.89
CA ALA A 136 4.94 10.39 6.93
C ALA A 136 3.49 10.26 7.38
N SER A 137 2.57 10.27 6.41
CA SER A 137 1.15 10.07 6.67
C SER A 137 0.86 8.62 7.07
N TYR A 138 -0.25 8.38 7.77
CA TYR A 138 -0.65 7.04 8.17
C TYR A 138 -2.17 6.87 8.13
N ILE A 139 -2.59 5.61 8.07
CA ILE A 139 -3.97 5.15 8.25
C ILE A 139 -4.07 4.55 9.65
N THR A 140 -5.15 4.86 10.35
CA THR A 140 -5.43 4.40 11.72
C THR A 140 -6.86 3.90 11.84
N ASP A 141 -7.09 2.89 12.67
CA ASP A 141 -8.43 2.40 12.98
C ASP A 141 -9.15 3.31 14.00
N SER A 142 -8.39 4.05 14.82
CA SER A 142 -8.92 4.96 15.83
C SER A 142 -8.14 6.27 15.88
N LEU A 143 -8.84 7.41 15.82
CA LEU A 143 -8.20 8.72 15.93
C LEU A 143 -7.80 9.07 17.36
N VAL A 144 -8.50 8.53 18.36
CA VAL A 144 -8.42 8.98 19.76
C VAL A 144 -7.79 7.93 20.66
N GLU A 145 -8.24 6.69 20.53
CA GLU A 145 -7.88 5.59 21.43
C GLU A 145 -6.78 4.72 20.80
N ASP A 146 -6.02 4.06 21.67
CA ASP A 146 -5.14 2.98 21.26
C ASP A 146 -5.97 1.72 21.01
N CYS A 147 -5.70 1.02 19.92
CA CYS A 147 -6.37 -0.23 19.61
C CYS A 147 -5.40 -1.27 19.06
N ASP A 148 -5.75 -2.54 19.27
CA ASP A 148 -4.96 -3.64 18.75
C ASP A 148 -5.03 -3.68 17.22
N PRO A 149 -3.95 -4.07 16.54
CA PRO A 149 -3.97 -4.27 15.11
C PRO A 149 -4.91 -5.41 14.72
N HIS A 150 -5.82 -5.14 13.78
CA HIS A 150 -6.64 -6.15 13.12
C HIS A 150 -5.89 -6.66 11.88
N TYR A 151 -5.45 -7.93 11.90
CA TYR A 151 -4.61 -8.56 10.87
C TYR A 151 -5.37 -9.46 9.91
#